data_AF-A0A517N0E8-F1
#
_entry.id   AF-A0A517N0E8-F1
#
_cell.length_a   1.000
_cell.length_b   1.000
_cell.length_c   1.000
_cell.angle_alpha   90.00
_cell.angle_beta   90.00
_cell.angle_gamma   90.00
#
_symmetry.space_group_name_H-M   'P 1'
#
loop_
_entity.id
_entity.type
_entity.pdbx_description
1 polymer ?
#
loop_
_entity_poly.entity_id
_entity_poly.type
_entity_poly.pdbx_seq_one_letter_code
_entity_poly.pdbx_strand_id
1 'polypeptide(L)'
;MSIEFPCPKCQETYRVKDDLAGKFVKCAKCNHRILVPESVLVEEHDIENDIGDWLGDRDSQSAATAPASEDSSPPESGRRKCYGCGGSLAEDAVICVACGYDFRSGAKHATKLGDTMPVKTARLSIVQNTRHPLSEKEDQVLTAWAYSLCPEVEAYLNDYASNIDISGLVISIDHFCCAMSGLLSETFSREFEISISGRIAGQENKVKLKCANNISPLNKHQRRTGESRDEDMQRIRDVVKGKLDKKALTHGTISRDPFFIEVSLALLEKFDELLGRDQVPVAKFWRIARVIGVLTSIACSAAAALLPREEPWNTRFVSGLIVLAVAYLVTYAIGACFMPASFFEDFGAGRRIMRFAGTGTGEETQVKLRLTTICAIVGLGFMAYITMTTFASH
;
A
#
# COMPACT_ATOMS: atom_id res chain seq x y z
N MET A 1 -13.51 -24.78 -22.37
CA MET A 1 -12.42 -25.12 -23.30
C MET A 1 -11.41 -26.00 -22.56
N SER A 2 -10.32 -26.44 -23.18
CA SER A 2 -9.27 -27.23 -22.51
C SER A 2 -7.92 -26.55 -22.66
N ILE A 3 -7.19 -26.44 -21.55
CA ILE A 3 -5.87 -25.81 -21.49
C ILE A 3 -4.80 -26.91 -21.63
N GLU A 4 -3.87 -26.72 -22.56
CA GLU A 4 -2.73 -27.63 -22.77
C GLU A 4 -1.45 -26.99 -22.25
N PHE A 5 -0.72 -27.69 -21.37
CA PHE A 5 0.57 -27.20 -20.87
C PHE A 5 1.53 -28.36 -20.54
N PRO A 6 2.85 -28.18 -20.70
CA PRO A 6 3.85 -29.19 -20.39
C PRO A 6 4.23 -29.20 -18.89
N CYS A 7 4.50 -30.38 -18.33
CA CYS A 7 5.03 -30.50 -16.98
C CYS A 7 6.50 -30.03 -16.91
N PRO A 8 6.90 -29.17 -15.96
CA PRO A 8 8.26 -28.64 -15.88
C PRO A 8 9.33 -29.69 -15.53
N LYS A 9 8.94 -30.85 -14.98
CA LYS A 9 9.89 -31.93 -14.62
C LYS A 9 10.02 -33.03 -15.67
N CYS A 10 8.89 -33.52 -16.19
CA CYS A 10 8.89 -34.67 -17.10
C CYS A 10 8.57 -34.30 -18.56
N GLN A 11 8.26 -33.03 -18.83
CA GLN A 11 7.91 -32.50 -20.16
C GLN A 11 6.69 -33.14 -20.83
N GLU A 12 5.93 -33.99 -20.11
CA GLU A 12 4.67 -34.51 -20.60
C GLU A 12 3.63 -33.40 -20.76
N THR A 13 2.93 -33.39 -21.88
CA THR A 13 1.85 -32.41 -22.14
C THR A 13 0.55 -32.89 -21.50
N TYR A 14 -0.07 -32.03 -20.70
CA TYR A 14 -1.34 -32.29 -20.03
C TYR A 14 -2.45 -31.44 -20.62
N ARG A 15 -3.63 -32.05 -20.80
CA ARG A 15 -4.87 -31.35 -21.14
C ARG A 15 -5.78 -31.35 -19.92
N VAL A 16 -6.12 -30.17 -19.42
CA VAL A 16 -7.02 -30.00 -18.27
C VAL A 16 -8.21 -29.13 -18.65
N LYS A 17 -9.30 -29.26 -17.90
CA LYS A 17 -10.47 -28.38 -18.04
C LYS A 17 -10.17 -27.01 -17.44
N ASP A 18 -10.83 -25.98 -17.96
CA ASP A 18 -10.67 -24.59 -17.49
C ASP A 18 -11.00 -24.42 -15.99
N ASP A 19 -11.86 -25.26 -15.40
CA ASP A 19 -12.20 -25.22 -13.96
C ASP A 19 -11.00 -25.44 -13.01
N LEU A 20 -9.88 -25.93 -13.56
CA LEU A 20 -8.63 -26.16 -12.86
C LEU A 20 -7.61 -25.04 -13.08
N ALA A 21 -7.92 -24.02 -13.89
CA ALA A 21 -7.09 -22.82 -14.03
C ALA A 21 -6.78 -22.20 -12.67
N GLY A 22 -5.50 -21.85 -12.44
CA GLY A 22 -5.02 -21.30 -11.17
C GLY A 22 -4.93 -22.28 -10.01
N LYS A 23 -5.33 -23.55 -10.18
CA LYS A 23 -5.22 -24.60 -9.14
C LYS A 23 -3.98 -25.47 -9.32
N PHE A 24 -3.53 -26.09 -8.24
CA PHE A 24 -2.43 -27.06 -8.28
C PHE A 24 -2.94 -28.47 -8.60
N VAL A 25 -2.37 -29.08 -9.63
CA VAL A 25 -2.63 -30.47 -10.04
C VAL A 25 -1.38 -31.32 -9.87
N LYS A 26 -1.53 -32.63 -9.62
CA LYS A 26 -0.40 -33.56 -9.55
C LYS A 26 -0.15 -34.19 -10.93
N CYS A 27 1.10 -34.17 -11.37
CA CYS A 27 1.53 -34.87 -12.58
C CYS A 27 1.33 -36.39 -12.43
N ALA A 28 0.64 -37.02 -13.38
CA ALA A 28 0.40 -38.47 -13.36
C ALA A 28 1.69 -39.30 -13.55
N LYS A 29 2.73 -38.76 -14.22
CA LYS A 29 3.99 -39.48 -14.46
C LYS A 29 5.01 -39.30 -13.33
N CYS A 30 5.22 -38.07 -12.84
CA CYS A 30 6.31 -37.77 -11.89
C CYS A 30 5.83 -37.32 -10.50
N ASN A 31 4.52 -37.29 -10.24
CA ASN A 31 3.90 -36.85 -8.98
C ASN A 31 4.24 -35.41 -8.53
N HIS A 32 4.87 -34.61 -9.40
CA HIS A 32 5.16 -33.21 -9.11
C HIS A 32 3.88 -32.38 -9.13
N ARG A 33 3.74 -31.42 -8.20
CA ARG A 33 2.63 -30.47 -8.18
C ARG A 33 2.92 -29.36 -9.19
N ILE A 34 1.99 -29.16 -10.12
CA ILE A 34 2.09 -28.15 -11.18
C ILE A 34 0.93 -27.17 -11.00
N LEU A 35 1.20 -25.88 -11.14
CA LEU A 35 0.17 -24.84 -11.20
C LEU A 35 -0.39 -24.79 -12.63
N VAL A 36 -1.69 -24.95 -12.79
CA VAL A 36 -2.34 -24.77 -14.10
C VAL A 36 -2.35 -23.27 -14.41
N PRO A 37 -1.86 -22.83 -15.59
CA PRO A 37 -1.92 -21.42 -15.99
C PRO A 37 -3.35 -20.92 -15.94
N GLU A 38 -3.55 -19.70 -15.44
CA GLU A 38 -4.84 -19.04 -15.54
C GLU A 38 -5.10 -18.74 -17.02
N SER A 39 -6.22 -19.21 -17.56
CA SER A 39 -6.59 -18.85 -18.92
C SER A 39 -6.80 -17.35 -18.92
N VAL A 40 -5.94 -16.62 -19.63
CA VAL A 40 -6.19 -15.22 -19.93
C VAL A 40 -7.42 -15.24 -20.83
N LEU A 41 -8.60 -15.07 -20.22
CA LEU A 41 -9.80 -14.76 -20.94
C LEU A 41 -9.55 -13.39 -21.53
N VAL A 42 -9.06 -13.37 -22.77
CA VAL A 42 -9.20 -12.21 -23.61
C VAL A 42 -10.70 -12.10 -23.82
N GLU A 43 -11.35 -11.33 -22.96
CA GLU A 43 -12.69 -10.86 -23.24
C GLU A 43 -12.56 -10.05 -24.53
N GLU A 44 -12.92 -10.68 -25.65
CA GLU A 44 -13.24 -9.99 -26.89
C GLU A 44 -14.45 -9.11 -26.56
N HIS A 45 -14.16 -7.95 -25.97
CA HIS A 45 -15.14 -6.90 -25.75
C HIS A 45 -15.51 -6.39 -27.13
N ASP A 46 -16.76 -6.61 -27.54
CA ASP A 46 -17.31 -6.17 -28.82
C ASP A 46 -17.06 -4.66 -29.03
N ILE A 47 -16.00 -4.29 -29.75
CA ILE A 47 -15.70 -2.91 -30.17
C ILE A 47 -16.41 -2.60 -31.49
N GLU A 48 -17.65 -3.05 -31.69
CA GLU A 48 -18.35 -2.85 -32.96
C GLU A 48 -19.36 -1.69 -32.97
N ASN A 49 -19.58 -0.93 -31.89
CA ASN A 49 -20.67 0.07 -31.90
C ASN A 49 -20.43 1.47 -31.30
N ASP A 50 -19.22 1.88 -30.91
CA ASP A 50 -19.02 3.20 -30.27
C ASP A 50 -18.13 4.22 -31.03
N ILE A 51 -17.76 3.95 -32.28
CA ILE A 51 -16.98 4.90 -33.11
C ILE A 51 -17.90 5.85 -33.92
N GLY A 52 -19.22 5.68 -33.85
CA GLY A 52 -20.18 6.39 -34.70
C GLY A 52 -20.53 7.83 -34.31
N ASP A 53 -20.23 8.30 -33.10
CA ASP A 53 -20.86 9.53 -32.57
C ASP A 53 -19.87 10.64 -32.12
N TRP A 54 -18.59 10.52 -32.47
CA TRP A 54 -17.55 11.48 -32.06
C TRP A 54 -16.93 12.32 -33.20
N LEU A 55 -17.47 12.23 -34.42
CA LEU A 55 -17.03 13.00 -35.60
C LEU A 55 -18.04 14.06 -36.07
N GLY A 56 -18.98 14.46 -35.22
CA GLY A 56 -19.86 15.62 -35.46
C GLY A 56 -19.32 16.89 -34.79
N ASP A 57 -19.06 17.92 -35.59
CA ASP A 57 -18.85 19.32 -35.21
C ASP A 57 -17.52 19.71 -34.56
N ARG A 58 -16.46 19.78 -35.38
CA ARG A 58 -15.29 20.61 -35.07
C ARG A 58 -14.75 21.37 -36.27
N ASP A 59 -15.62 22.20 -36.86
CA ASP A 59 -15.20 23.29 -37.74
C ASP A 59 -14.91 24.56 -36.92
N SER A 60 -13.81 25.23 -37.28
CA SER A 60 -13.46 26.63 -36.94
C SER A 60 -12.56 26.88 -35.71
N GLN A 61 -11.24 26.70 -35.86
CA GLN A 61 -10.28 27.84 -35.93
C GLN A 61 -8.80 27.39 -35.84
N SER A 62 -8.06 27.77 -36.89
CA SER A 62 -6.71 28.36 -36.87
C SER A 62 -5.48 27.52 -36.49
N ALA A 63 -4.85 26.98 -37.53
CA ALA A 63 -3.42 27.08 -37.88
C ALA A 63 -2.37 27.19 -36.75
N ALA A 64 -1.65 26.10 -36.50
CA ALA A 64 -0.19 26.09 -36.34
C ALA A 64 0.37 24.69 -36.62
N THR A 65 1.43 24.69 -37.42
CA THR A 65 2.22 23.62 -38.05
C THR A 65 2.89 22.61 -37.09
N ALA A 66 2.94 21.33 -37.55
CA ALA A 66 3.82 20.20 -37.18
C ALA A 66 3.32 19.19 -36.11
N PRO A 67 3.71 17.89 -36.20
CA PRO A 67 2.86 16.86 -36.80
C PRO A 67 2.43 15.75 -35.82
N ALA A 68 1.34 15.10 -36.23
CA ALA A 68 0.74 13.94 -35.61
C ALA A 68 1.66 12.72 -35.62
N SER A 69 1.81 12.08 -34.45
CA SER A 69 2.17 10.67 -34.33
C SER A 69 0.88 9.86 -34.45
N GLU A 70 0.52 9.53 -35.69
CA GLU A 70 -0.50 8.53 -36.00
C GLU A 70 0.05 7.14 -35.69
N ASP A 71 -0.79 6.38 -35.01
CA ASP A 71 -0.72 4.95 -34.81
C ASP A 71 -0.92 4.24 -36.17
N SER A 72 0.12 4.29 -36.99
CA SER A 72 0.24 3.49 -38.20
C SER A 72 1.14 2.32 -37.87
N SER A 73 0.55 1.15 -37.61
CA SER A 73 1.25 -0.11 -37.80
C SER A 73 1.78 -0.11 -39.24
N PRO A 74 3.11 -0.09 -39.47
CA PRO A 74 3.64 -0.06 -40.82
C PRO A 74 3.21 -1.34 -41.55
N PRO A 75 2.92 -1.28 -42.86
CA PRO A 75 2.62 -2.47 -43.65
C PRO A 75 3.70 -3.53 -43.42
N GLU A 76 3.28 -4.78 -43.22
CA GLU A 76 4.12 -5.96 -42.90
C GLU A 76 5.20 -6.30 -43.94
N SER A 77 5.32 -5.52 -45.01
CA SER A 77 6.35 -5.62 -46.02
C SER A 77 7.69 -5.10 -45.48
N GLY A 78 8.46 -6.00 -44.86
CA GLY A 78 9.89 -5.78 -44.68
C GLY A 78 10.56 -6.48 -43.50
N ARG A 79 9.98 -7.55 -42.95
CA ARG A 79 10.64 -8.28 -41.86
C ARG A 79 11.66 -9.28 -42.41
N ARG A 80 12.94 -9.00 -42.18
CA ARG A 80 14.03 -9.95 -42.45
C ARG A 80 14.28 -10.85 -41.24
N LYS A 81 14.76 -12.07 -41.49
CA LYS A 81 15.10 -13.01 -40.41
C LYS A 81 16.57 -12.87 -40.03
N CYS A 82 16.86 -13.01 -38.74
CA CYS A 82 18.23 -13.08 -38.25
C CYS A 82 18.94 -14.36 -38.71
N TYR A 83 20.10 -14.24 -39.34
CA TYR A 83 20.91 -15.41 -39.74
C TYR A 83 21.48 -16.19 -38.56
N GLY A 84 21.60 -15.57 -37.38
CA GLY A 84 22.13 -16.21 -36.18
C GLY A 84 21.11 -17.03 -35.39
N CYS A 85 19.87 -16.54 -35.22
CA CYS A 85 18.85 -17.19 -34.39
C CYS A 85 17.48 -17.39 -35.07
N GLY A 86 17.28 -16.88 -36.28
CA GLY A 86 16.02 -16.99 -37.02
C GLY A 86 14.92 -16.01 -36.60
N GLY A 87 15.14 -15.16 -35.59
CA GLY A 87 14.15 -14.18 -35.12
C GLY A 87 13.82 -13.12 -36.17
N SER A 88 12.55 -12.68 -36.18
CA SER A 88 12.09 -11.59 -37.05
C SER A 88 12.67 -10.26 -36.58
N LEU A 89 13.22 -9.48 -37.50
CA LEU A 89 13.82 -8.18 -37.25
C LEU A 89 13.27 -7.15 -38.23
N ALA A 90 13.31 -5.88 -37.83
CA ALA A 90 13.08 -4.77 -38.73
C ALA A 90 14.11 -4.78 -39.87
N GLU A 91 13.71 -4.28 -41.05
CA GLU A 91 14.52 -4.31 -42.26
C GLU A 91 15.83 -3.52 -42.14
N ASP A 92 15.83 -2.49 -41.29
CA ASP A 92 16.92 -1.58 -40.97
C ASP A 92 17.75 -1.99 -39.73
N ALA A 93 17.38 -3.08 -39.04
CA ALA A 93 18.06 -3.51 -37.81
C ALA A 93 19.55 -3.78 -38.06
N VAL A 94 20.47 -3.15 -37.33
CA VAL A 94 21.92 -3.35 -37.57
C VAL A 94 22.47 -4.58 -36.82
N ILE A 95 21.94 -4.86 -35.63
CA ILE A 95 22.35 -5.98 -34.77
C ILE A 95 21.12 -6.71 -34.24
N CYS A 96 21.19 -8.04 -34.13
CA CYS A 96 20.16 -8.83 -33.46
C CYS A 96 20.36 -8.80 -31.95
N VAL A 97 19.45 -8.19 -31.19
CA VAL A 97 19.53 -8.07 -29.73
C VAL A 97 19.49 -9.44 -29.03
N ALA A 98 18.80 -10.43 -29.62
CA ALA A 98 18.65 -11.75 -29.02
C ALA A 98 19.93 -12.60 -29.10
N CYS A 99 20.73 -12.47 -30.16
CA CYS A 99 21.90 -13.32 -30.38
C CYS A 99 23.21 -12.59 -30.65
N GLY A 100 23.21 -11.25 -30.72
CA GLY A 100 24.41 -10.45 -31.00
C GLY A 100 24.93 -10.54 -32.44
N TYR A 101 24.12 -10.98 -33.40
CA TYR A 101 24.55 -11.07 -34.81
C TYR A 101 24.50 -9.70 -35.48
N ASP A 102 25.64 -9.24 -36.00
CA ASP A 102 25.78 -7.95 -36.70
C ASP A 102 25.68 -8.15 -38.21
N PHE A 103 24.71 -7.49 -38.82
CA PHE A 103 24.41 -7.60 -40.24
C PHE A 103 25.36 -6.79 -41.13
N ARG A 104 26.11 -5.84 -40.56
CA ARG A 104 27.15 -5.08 -41.28
C ARG A 104 28.41 -5.91 -41.42
N SER A 105 28.82 -6.59 -40.34
CA SER A 105 30.06 -7.38 -40.33
C SER A 105 29.86 -8.86 -40.70
N GLY A 106 28.61 -9.34 -40.75
CA GLY A 106 28.29 -10.75 -41.00
C GLY A 106 28.76 -11.70 -39.89
N ALA A 107 29.08 -11.16 -38.71
CA ALA A 107 29.69 -11.89 -37.61
C ALA A 107 28.85 -11.77 -36.33
N LYS A 108 28.88 -12.83 -35.51
CA LYS A 108 28.25 -12.84 -34.19
C LYS A 108 29.22 -12.24 -33.19
N HIS A 109 28.93 -11.04 -32.71
CA HIS A 109 29.70 -10.46 -31.61
C HIS A 109 29.22 -11.09 -30.31
N ALA A 110 30.15 -11.51 -29.47
CA ALA A 110 29.83 -11.90 -28.12
C ALA A 110 29.46 -10.63 -27.34
N THR A 111 28.21 -10.17 -27.48
CA THR A 111 27.60 -9.27 -26.52
C THR A 111 27.54 -10.03 -25.21
N LYS A 112 28.57 -9.86 -24.37
CA LYS A 112 28.38 -9.96 -22.94
C LYS A 112 27.31 -8.93 -22.64
N LEU A 113 26.05 -9.36 -22.53
CA LEU A 113 25.08 -8.67 -21.71
C LEU A 113 25.84 -8.46 -20.41
N GLY A 114 26.27 -7.22 -20.17
CA GLY A 114 27.02 -6.90 -18.96
C GLY A 114 26.23 -7.53 -17.83
N ASP A 115 26.90 -8.39 -17.05
CA ASP A 115 26.29 -9.15 -15.96
C ASP A 115 25.25 -8.25 -15.35
N THR A 116 23.97 -8.61 -15.48
CA THR A 116 22.88 -7.86 -14.88
C THR A 116 23.35 -7.59 -13.46
N MET A 117 23.67 -6.32 -13.16
CA MET A 117 24.22 -6.00 -11.85
C MET A 117 23.27 -6.65 -10.85
N PRO A 118 23.77 -7.47 -9.91
CA PRO A 118 22.90 -8.18 -9.00
C PRO A 118 21.93 -7.15 -8.44
N VAL A 119 20.62 -7.36 -8.68
CA VAL A 119 19.58 -6.51 -8.10
C VAL A 119 19.93 -6.46 -6.63
N LYS A 120 20.32 -5.27 -6.15
CA LYS A 120 20.78 -5.07 -4.79
C LYS A 120 19.57 -5.29 -3.89
N THR A 121 19.32 -6.52 -3.49
CA THR A 121 18.27 -6.84 -2.53
C THR A 121 18.75 -6.40 -1.16
N ALA A 122 17.98 -5.52 -0.53
CA ALA A 122 18.27 -5.06 0.81
C ALA A 122 18.01 -6.22 1.78
N ARG A 123 19.07 -6.90 2.22
CA ARG A 123 18.93 -8.00 3.18
C ARG A 123 18.89 -7.43 4.60
N LEU A 124 17.72 -7.47 5.22
CA LEU A 124 17.54 -7.09 6.61
C LEU A 124 18.14 -8.15 7.53
N SER A 125 19.03 -7.76 8.44
CA SER A 125 19.45 -8.61 9.56
C SER A 125 18.94 -8.05 10.87
N ILE A 126 18.26 -8.90 11.64
CA ILE A 126 17.84 -8.57 13.00
C ILE A 126 18.85 -9.19 13.96
N VAL A 127 19.48 -8.36 14.78
CA VAL A 127 20.44 -8.80 15.80
C VAL A 127 19.86 -8.49 17.19
N GLN A 128 19.63 -9.51 18.00
CA GLN A 128 19.25 -9.33 19.39
C GLN A 128 20.51 -9.11 20.23
N ASN A 129 20.63 -7.93 20.85
CA ASN A 129 21.76 -7.61 21.73
C ASN A 129 21.22 -7.29 23.12
N THR A 130 20.86 -8.34 23.86
CA THR A 130 20.22 -8.21 25.16
C THR A 130 21.27 -8.07 26.25
N ARG A 131 21.35 -6.89 26.88
CA ARG A 131 22.26 -6.64 28.03
C ARG A 131 21.84 -7.40 29.30
N HIS A 132 20.60 -7.86 29.36
CA HIS A 132 20.07 -8.70 30.43
C HIS A 132 19.50 -9.97 29.83
N PRO A 133 19.69 -11.15 30.47
CA PRO A 133 19.09 -12.38 30.02
C PRO A 133 17.57 -12.20 30.06
N LEU A 134 16.95 -12.10 28.88
CA LEU A 134 15.50 -12.18 28.76
C LEU A 134 15.07 -13.54 29.31
N SER A 135 13.89 -13.58 29.92
CA SER A 135 13.26 -14.87 30.15
C SER A 135 13.04 -15.55 28.80
N GLU A 136 13.13 -16.89 28.76
CA GLU A 136 12.88 -17.68 27.53
C GLU A 136 11.55 -17.31 26.85
N LYS A 137 10.59 -16.83 27.64
CA LYS A 137 9.27 -16.37 27.17
C LYS A 137 9.31 -15.00 26.49
N GLU A 138 10.06 -14.04 27.03
CA GLU A 138 10.20 -12.70 26.41
C GLU A 138 10.97 -12.78 25.11
N ASP A 139 12.03 -13.59 25.08
CA ASP A 139 12.84 -13.82 23.88
C ASP A 139 12.01 -14.39 22.71
N GLN A 140 11.08 -15.30 23.00
CA GLN A 140 10.20 -15.90 22.00
C GLN A 140 9.14 -14.92 21.47
N VAL A 141 8.57 -14.06 22.31
CA VAL A 141 7.62 -13.03 21.87
C VAL A 141 8.31 -12.00 20.98
N LEU A 142 9.50 -11.55 21.38
CA LEU A 142 10.33 -10.64 20.59
C LEU A 142 10.73 -11.27 19.25
N THR A 143 11.11 -12.53 19.25
CA THR A 143 11.49 -13.26 18.05
C THR A 143 10.30 -13.41 17.10
N ALA A 144 9.13 -13.79 17.60
CA ALA A 144 7.91 -13.88 16.80
C ALA A 144 7.50 -12.53 16.19
N TRP A 145 7.60 -11.44 16.97
CA TRP A 145 7.34 -10.10 16.48
C TRP A 145 8.38 -9.67 15.42
N ALA A 146 9.67 -9.89 15.67
CA ALA A 146 10.75 -9.60 14.72
C ALA A 146 10.54 -10.33 13.37
N TYR A 147 10.14 -11.60 13.40
CA TYR A 147 9.81 -12.36 12.19
C TYR A 147 8.54 -11.85 11.49
N SER A 148 7.56 -11.28 12.21
CA SER A 148 6.39 -10.65 11.58
C SER A 148 6.74 -9.30 10.93
N LEU A 149 7.68 -8.56 11.53
CA LEU A 149 8.12 -7.25 11.04
C LEU A 149 9.02 -7.38 9.80
N CYS A 150 9.85 -8.44 9.73
CA CYS A 150 10.82 -8.66 8.66
C CYS A 150 10.21 -8.56 7.26
N PRO A 151 9.15 -9.32 6.90
CA PRO A 151 8.60 -9.30 5.54
C PRO A 151 8.01 -7.93 5.15
N GLU A 152 7.37 -7.23 6.08
CA GLU A 152 6.78 -5.91 5.81
C GLU A 152 7.86 -4.86 5.60
N VAL A 153 8.89 -4.84 6.45
CA VAL A 153 10.03 -3.93 6.35
C VAL A 153 10.88 -4.26 5.12
N GLU A 154 11.11 -5.54 4.82
CA GLU A 154 11.87 -5.97 3.65
C GLU A 154 11.13 -5.65 2.35
N ALA A 155 9.81 -5.85 2.28
CA ALA A 155 9.01 -5.41 1.14
C ALA A 155 9.08 -3.89 0.95
N TYR A 156 8.94 -3.13 2.04
CA TYR A 156 9.06 -1.67 2.03
C TYR A 156 10.44 -1.20 1.53
N LEU A 157 11.52 -1.84 1.99
CA LEU A 157 12.89 -1.50 1.59
C LEU A 157 13.19 -1.93 0.14
N ASN A 158 12.69 -3.08 -0.31
CA ASN A 158 12.95 -3.58 -1.67
C ASN A 158 12.26 -2.73 -2.75
N ASP A 159 11.09 -2.16 -2.45
CA ASP A 159 10.46 -1.17 -3.32
C ASP A 159 11.39 0.05 -3.57
N TYR A 160 12.17 0.39 -2.54
CA TYR A 160 13.08 1.54 -2.55
C TYR A 160 14.52 1.26 -3.00
N ALA A 161 15.00 0.03 -2.83
CA ALA A 161 16.35 -0.38 -3.19
C ALA A 161 16.64 -0.23 -4.69
N SER A 162 15.61 -0.06 -5.52
CA SER A 162 15.71 0.29 -6.93
C SER A 162 16.39 1.64 -7.19
N ASN A 163 16.27 2.61 -6.26
CA ASN A 163 16.72 3.99 -6.44
C ASN A 163 17.80 4.47 -5.46
N ILE A 164 17.98 3.79 -4.33
CA ILE A 164 18.93 4.18 -3.28
C ILE A 164 19.80 2.99 -2.89
N ASP A 165 21.11 3.20 -2.78
CA ASP A 165 22.05 2.19 -2.28
C ASP A 165 21.85 2.00 -0.76
N ILE A 166 21.01 1.03 -0.41
CA ILE A 166 20.77 0.61 0.97
C ILE A 166 21.60 -0.65 1.21
N SER A 167 22.73 -0.52 1.91
CA SER A 167 23.61 -1.65 2.22
C SER A 167 23.93 -1.75 3.70
N GLY A 168 23.93 -2.98 4.22
CA GLY A 168 24.28 -3.26 5.61
C GLY A 168 23.30 -2.69 6.63
N LEU A 169 22.00 -2.64 6.30
CA LEU A 169 20.97 -2.26 7.27
C LEU A 169 20.78 -3.38 8.29
N VAL A 170 21.15 -3.09 9.53
CA VAL A 170 21.01 -3.93 10.71
C VAL A 170 20.02 -3.26 11.66
N ILE A 171 18.96 -3.97 12.03
CA ILE A 171 18.08 -3.56 13.13
C ILE A 171 18.53 -4.34 14.35
N SER A 172 19.12 -3.66 15.33
CA SER A 172 19.42 -4.24 16.63
C SER A 172 18.38 -3.87 17.67
N ILE A 173 17.95 -4.87 18.42
CA ILE A 173 17.10 -4.68 19.59
C ILE A 173 18.03 -4.67 20.79
N ASP A 174 18.22 -3.49 21.39
CA ASP A 174 19.21 -3.27 22.44
C ASP A 174 18.63 -3.46 23.84
N HIS A 175 17.36 -3.11 24.03
CA HIS A 175 16.70 -3.22 25.32
C HIS A 175 15.22 -3.53 25.16
N PHE A 176 14.74 -4.56 25.85
CA PHE A 176 13.32 -4.82 26.05
C PHE A 176 13.11 -5.13 27.53
N CYS A 177 12.29 -4.32 28.20
CA CYS A 177 11.92 -4.53 29.59
C CYS A 177 10.40 -4.55 29.70
N CYS A 178 9.86 -5.68 30.17
CA CYS A 178 8.48 -5.77 30.65
C CYS A 178 8.48 -5.71 32.17
N ALA A 179 8.14 -4.56 32.75
CA ALA A 179 8.00 -4.41 34.19
C ALA A 179 6.51 -4.41 34.58
N MET A 180 6.13 -5.31 35.49
CA MET A 180 4.90 -5.11 36.27
C MET A 180 5.25 -4.21 37.45
N SER A 181 4.74 -2.98 37.43
CA SER A 181 5.01 -2.01 38.49
C SER A 181 3.81 -1.96 39.44
N GLY A 182 4.02 -2.39 40.70
CA GLY A 182 3.08 -2.20 41.81
C GLY A 182 2.58 -3.50 42.45
N LEU A 183 2.64 -3.58 43.79
CA LEU A 183 2.10 -4.70 44.58
C LEU A 183 0.56 -4.80 44.48
N LEU A 184 -0.12 -3.74 44.03
CA LEU A 184 -1.58 -3.62 44.02
C LEU A 184 -2.15 -3.03 42.71
N SER A 185 -1.31 -2.58 41.77
CA SER A 185 -1.74 -2.02 40.48
C SER A 185 -1.34 -2.93 39.33
N GLU A 186 -2.30 -3.34 38.51
CA GLU A 186 -2.07 -4.11 37.27
C GLU A 186 -1.49 -3.24 36.13
N THR A 187 -0.55 -2.36 36.46
CA THR A 187 0.12 -1.49 35.48
C THR A 187 1.28 -2.24 34.85
N PHE A 188 1.18 -2.46 33.54
CA PHE A 188 2.25 -3.01 32.72
C PHE A 188 2.99 -1.85 32.04
N SER A 189 4.26 -1.67 32.40
CA SER A 189 5.17 -0.81 31.67
C SER A 189 6.01 -1.65 30.72
N ARG A 190 6.04 -1.24 29.45
CA ARG A 190 6.93 -1.81 28.43
C ARG A 190 7.87 -0.72 27.95
N GLU A 191 9.16 -0.93 28.13
CA GLU A 191 10.21 -0.08 27.58
C GLU A 191 10.98 -0.86 26.53
N PHE A 192 11.18 -0.23 25.37
CA PHE A 192 11.89 -0.81 24.24
C PHE A 192 12.86 0.20 23.62
N GLU A 193 14.12 -0.22 23.45
CA GLU A 193 15.14 0.52 22.71
C GLU A 193 15.56 -0.27 21.46
N ILE A 194 15.30 0.29 20.28
CA ILE A 194 15.73 -0.22 18.98
C ILE A 194 16.85 0.67 18.48
N SER A 195 17.96 0.08 18.05
CA SER A 195 19.00 0.75 17.30
C SER A 195 18.93 0.28 15.84
N ILE A 196 18.72 1.21 14.92
CA ILE A 196 18.80 0.95 13.48
C ILE A 196 20.15 1.49 13.01
N SER A 197 20.98 0.65 12.40
CA SER A 197 22.27 1.05 11.84
C SER A 197 22.42 0.55 10.41
N GLY A 198 22.89 1.38 9.48
CA GLY A 198 23.15 0.95 8.12
C GLY A 198 23.79 2.03 7.26
N ARG A 199 24.23 1.68 6.04
CA ARG A 199 24.67 2.67 5.05
C ARG A 199 23.53 3.01 4.11
N ILE A 200 23.21 4.29 4.03
CA ILE A 200 22.24 4.85 3.08
C ILE A 200 22.99 5.90 2.27
N ALA A 201 23.02 5.72 0.94
CA ALA A 201 23.77 6.59 0.03
C ALA A 201 25.26 6.76 0.42
N GLY A 202 25.88 5.69 0.92
CA GLY A 202 27.28 5.66 1.33
C GLY A 202 27.58 6.28 2.71
N GLN A 203 26.59 6.89 3.38
CA GLN A 203 26.74 7.42 4.73
C GLN A 203 26.26 6.42 5.78
N GLU A 204 27.06 6.21 6.83
CA GLU A 204 26.69 5.38 7.97
C GLU A 204 25.71 6.16 8.86
N ASN A 205 24.49 5.65 8.97
CA ASN A 205 23.44 6.21 9.80
C ASN A 205 23.16 5.28 10.97
N LYS A 206 23.05 5.85 12.17
CA LYS A 206 22.67 5.13 13.39
C LYS A 206 21.58 5.89 14.12
N VAL A 207 20.39 5.30 14.20
CA VAL A 207 19.23 5.90 14.86
C VAL A 207 18.83 5.04 16.05
N LYS A 208 18.60 5.69 17.18
CA LYS A 208 18.07 5.06 18.39
C LYS A 208 16.63 5.48 18.59
N LEU A 209 15.75 4.49 18.71
CA LEU A 209 14.34 4.65 18.99
C LEU A 209 14.06 4.16 20.40
N LYS A 210 13.55 5.04 21.26
CA LYS A 210 13.04 4.67 22.58
C LYS A 210 11.52 4.74 22.55
N CYS A 211 10.88 3.60 22.73
CA CYS A 211 9.43 3.49 22.86
C CYS A 211 9.12 3.08 24.30
N ALA A 212 8.34 3.88 25.01
CA ALA A 212 7.83 3.55 26.33
C ALA A 212 6.31 3.61 26.28
N ASN A 213 5.64 2.53 26.64
CA ASN A 213 4.18 2.51 26.72
C ASN A 213 3.75 2.04 28.11
N ASN A 214 2.98 2.91 28.78
CA ASN A 214 2.37 2.64 30.08
C ASN A 214 0.92 2.24 29.84
N ILE A 215 0.63 0.95 29.84
CA ILE A 215 -0.74 0.46 29.72
C ILE A 215 -1.37 0.51 31.12
N SER A 216 -2.10 1.61 31.39
CA SER A 216 -2.90 1.73 32.60
C SER A 216 -4.28 1.08 32.41
N PRO A 217 -4.77 0.24 33.33
CA PRO A 217 -6.05 -0.48 33.21
C PRO A 217 -7.32 0.42 33.29
N LEU A 218 -7.21 1.74 33.16
CA LEU A 218 -8.26 2.69 33.55
C LEU A 218 -9.29 3.09 32.48
N ASN A 219 -9.19 2.63 31.23
CA ASN A 219 -10.23 2.92 30.22
C ASN A 219 -11.32 1.82 30.15
N LYS A 220 -12.05 1.61 31.25
CA LYS A 220 -13.25 0.74 31.29
C LYS A 220 -14.40 1.20 30.36
N HIS A 221 -14.37 2.43 29.85
CA HIS A 221 -15.45 2.99 29.02
C HIS A 221 -15.33 2.76 27.51
N GLN A 222 -14.23 2.18 27.00
CA GLN A 222 -14.04 1.97 25.56
C GLN A 222 -14.48 0.57 25.07
N ARG A 223 -15.55 0.02 25.67
CA ARG A 223 -16.04 -1.35 25.46
C ARG A 223 -16.94 -1.58 24.24
N ARG A 224 -17.12 -0.61 23.34
CA ARG A 224 -18.21 -0.69 22.34
C ARG A 224 -17.86 -1.37 21.00
N THR A 225 -16.62 -1.79 20.73
CA THR A 225 -16.29 -2.36 19.40
C THR A 225 -15.32 -3.57 19.36
N GLY A 226 -15.11 -4.37 20.42
CA GLY A 226 -14.24 -5.54 20.21
C GLY A 226 -14.07 -6.56 21.33
N GLU A 227 -14.96 -7.55 21.39
CA GLU A 227 -14.73 -8.81 22.12
C GLU A 227 -13.41 -9.48 21.69
N SER A 228 -13.09 -9.47 20.38
CA SER A 228 -11.86 -10.08 19.87
C SER A 228 -10.58 -9.43 20.40
N ARG A 229 -10.59 -8.13 20.74
CA ARG A 229 -9.37 -7.41 21.16
C ARG A 229 -9.02 -7.67 22.62
N ASP A 230 -10.05 -7.70 23.47
CA ASP A 230 -9.87 -8.03 24.88
C ASP A 230 -9.49 -9.50 25.06
N GLU A 231 -10.02 -10.40 24.23
CA GLU A 231 -9.60 -11.80 24.19
C GLU A 231 -8.13 -11.98 23.75
N ASP A 232 -7.69 -11.27 22.71
CA ASP A 232 -6.30 -11.33 22.23
C ASP A 232 -5.32 -10.82 23.31
N MET A 233 -5.65 -9.69 23.98
CA MET A 233 -4.85 -9.16 25.08
C MET A 233 -4.83 -10.07 26.31
N GLN A 234 -5.98 -10.70 26.63
CA GLN A 234 -6.08 -11.65 27.72
C GLN A 234 -5.27 -12.92 27.43
N ARG A 235 -5.28 -13.42 26.18
CA ARG A 235 -4.43 -14.53 25.73
C ARG A 235 -2.95 -14.21 25.86
N ILE A 236 -2.51 -13.03 25.44
CA ILE A 236 -1.12 -12.57 25.62
C ILE A 236 -0.76 -12.57 27.11
N ARG A 237 -1.62 -11.98 27.95
CA ARG A 237 -1.43 -11.94 29.40
C ARG A 237 -1.36 -13.35 30.02
N ASP A 238 -2.21 -14.26 29.58
CA ASP A 238 -2.27 -15.62 30.08
C ASP A 238 -1.06 -16.46 29.63
N VAL A 239 -0.52 -16.26 28.42
CA VAL A 239 0.75 -16.88 28.01
C VAL A 239 1.94 -16.33 28.82
N VAL A 240 2.01 -15.01 29.03
CA VAL A 240 3.06 -14.38 29.87
C VAL A 240 2.99 -14.92 31.30
N LYS A 241 1.79 -15.03 31.88
CA LYS A 241 1.56 -15.63 33.21
C LYS A 241 1.76 -17.17 33.23
N GLY A 242 1.97 -17.81 32.08
CA GLY A 242 2.16 -19.26 31.97
C GLY A 242 0.87 -20.10 32.10
N LYS A 243 -0.30 -19.47 31.97
CA LYS A 243 -1.61 -20.13 32.03
C LYS A 243 -2.04 -20.77 30.70
N LEU A 244 -1.57 -20.24 29.57
CA LEU A 244 -1.82 -20.79 28.24
C LEU A 244 -0.52 -21.24 27.58
N ASP A 245 -0.62 -22.28 26.76
CA ASP A 245 0.49 -22.76 25.92
C ASP A 245 0.82 -21.70 24.86
N LYS A 246 2.11 -21.62 24.52
CA LYS A 246 2.71 -20.73 23.52
C LYS A 246 2.01 -20.83 22.16
N LYS A 247 1.50 -22.00 21.79
CA LYS A 247 0.75 -22.21 20.53
C LYS A 247 -0.54 -21.39 20.42
N ALA A 248 -1.02 -20.81 21.53
CA ALA A 248 -2.19 -19.94 21.54
C ALA A 248 -1.89 -18.52 21.00
N LEU A 249 -0.61 -18.12 20.91
CA LEU A 249 -0.22 -16.85 20.26
C LEU A 249 -0.12 -17.06 18.75
N THR A 250 -1.19 -16.70 18.04
CA THR A 250 -1.15 -16.65 16.58
C THR A 250 -0.53 -15.33 16.10
N HIS A 251 -0.02 -15.30 14.87
CA HIS A 251 0.44 -14.07 14.21
C HIS A 251 -0.61 -12.94 14.25
N GLY A 252 -1.89 -13.29 14.10
CA GLY A 252 -3.01 -12.35 14.20
C GLY A 252 -3.16 -11.73 15.59
N THR A 253 -2.87 -12.47 16.65
CA THR A 253 -2.94 -11.98 18.03
C THR A 253 -1.82 -11.00 18.34
N ILE A 254 -0.59 -11.26 17.86
CA ILE A 254 0.58 -10.39 18.09
C ILE A 254 0.48 -9.07 17.30
N SER A 255 0.10 -9.16 16.02
CA SER A 255 -0.02 -7.98 15.13
C SER A 255 -1.12 -6.99 15.54
N ARG A 256 -2.05 -7.40 16.41
CA ARG A 256 -3.14 -6.55 16.92
C ARG A 256 -2.80 -5.83 18.23
N ASP A 257 -1.65 -6.10 18.84
CA ASP A 257 -1.23 -5.40 20.06
C ASP A 257 -0.91 -3.93 19.72
N PRO A 258 -1.61 -2.95 20.35
CA PRO A 258 -1.37 -1.53 20.11
C PRO A 258 0.09 -1.11 20.29
N PHE A 259 0.81 -1.77 21.20
CA PHE A 259 2.22 -1.50 21.45
C PHE A 259 3.07 -1.79 20.21
N PHE A 260 2.89 -2.95 19.58
CA PHE A 260 3.66 -3.33 18.40
C PHE A 260 3.29 -2.50 17.17
N ILE A 261 2.03 -2.04 17.08
CA ILE A 261 1.61 -1.08 16.06
C ILE A 261 2.33 0.26 16.23
N GLU A 262 2.38 0.81 17.44
CA GLU A 262 3.10 2.06 17.72
C GLU A 262 4.59 1.95 17.42
N VAL A 263 5.22 0.83 17.79
CA VAL A 263 6.63 0.57 17.47
C VAL A 263 6.85 0.49 15.97
N SER A 264 5.99 -0.21 15.24
CA SER A 264 6.08 -0.35 13.77
C SER A 264 5.92 1.02 13.08
N LEU A 265 4.98 1.84 13.55
CA LEU A 265 4.78 3.20 13.04
C LEU A 265 6.00 4.10 13.32
N ALA A 266 6.53 4.08 14.54
CA ALA A 266 7.73 4.87 14.89
C ALA A 266 8.96 4.44 14.07
N LEU A 267 9.08 3.14 13.79
CA LEU A 267 10.13 2.59 12.95
C LEU A 267 10.00 3.07 11.49
N LEU A 268 8.79 3.02 10.93
CA LEU A 268 8.49 3.53 9.58
C LEU A 268 8.73 5.04 9.46
N GLU A 269 8.34 5.84 10.46
CA GLU A 269 8.60 7.28 10.48
C GLU A 269 10.10 7.59 10.48
N LYS A 270 10.92 6.79 11.19
CA LYS A 270 12.38 6.94 11.14
C LYS A 270 13.00 6.45 9.85
N PHE A 271 12.45 5.41 9.23
CA PHE A 271 12.86 5.03 7.88
C PHE A 271 12.57 6.14 6.89
N ASP A 272 11.42 6.80 6.99
CA ASP A 272 11.10 7.95 6.15
C ASP A 272 12.07 9.12 6.38
N GLU A 273 12.40 9.44 7.63
CA GLU A 273 13.42 10.47 7.93
C GLU A 273 14.80 10.09 7.35
N LEU A 274 15.21 8.83 7.52
CA LEU A 274 16.49 8.32 7.02
C LEU A 274 16.58 8.26 5.48
N LEU A 275 15.46 8.01 4.82
CA LEU A 275 15.36 7.98 3.36
C LEU A 275 15.12 9.39 2.77
N GLY A 276 15.06 10.44 3.60
CA GLY A 276 14.77 11.82 3.17
C GLY A 276 13.34 12.03 2.67
N ARG A 277 12.41 11.18 3.11
CA ARG A 277 11.00 11.17 2.70
C ARG A 277 10.15 12.17 3.47
N ASP A 278 10.68 12.78 4.52
CA ASP A 278 10.12 13.95 5.20
C ASP A 278 9.94 15.17 4.27
N GLN A 279 10.67 15.19 3.15
CA GLN A 279 10.49 16.15 2.06
C GLN A 279 9.39 15.78 1.07
N VAL A 280 8.89 14.54 1.06
CA VAL A 280 7.85 14.12 0.11
C VAL A 280 6.52 14.77 0.52
N PRO A 281 5.90 15.58 -0.34
CA PRO A 281 4.77 16.43 0.01
C PRO A 281 3.58 15.62 0.57
N VAL A 282 3.43 14.36 0.17
CA VAL A 282 2.31 13.49 0.56
C VAL A 282 2.21 13.28 2.08
N ALA A 283 3.32 13.03 2.78
CA ALA A 283 3.33 12.84 4.23
C ALA A 283 2.99 14.14 4.98
N LYS A 284 3.49 15.27 4.48
CA LYS A 284 3.13 16.61 4.99
C LYS A 284 1.63 16.89 4.78
N PHE A 285 1.08 16.58 3.60
CA PHE A 285 -0.35 16.75 3.31
C PHE A 285 -1.23 15.90 4.23
N TRP A 286 -0.82 14.67 4.55
CA TRP A 286 -1.59 13.81 5.46
C TRP A 286 -1.59 14.34 6.90
N ARG A 287 -0.45 14.83 7.39
CA ARG A 287 -0.36 15.50 8.70
C ARG A 287 -1.22 16.77 8.73
N ILE A 288 -1.19 17.59 7.67
CA ILE A 288 -2.02 18.79 7.55
C ILE A 288 -3.50 18.44 7.52
N ALA A 289 -3.92 17.44 6.73
CA ALA A 289 -5.31 16.99 6.66
C ALA A 289 -5.83 16.49 8.01
N ARG A 290 -4.99 15.78 8.79
CA ARG A 290 -5.33 15.32 10.14
C ARG A 290 -5.51 16.50 11.11
N VAL A 291 -4.62 17.49 11.06
CA VAL A 291 -4.73 18.72 11.88
C VAL A 291 -5.99 19.51 11.51
N ILE A 292 -6.28 19.68 10.21
CA ILE A 292 -7.50 20.33 9.75
C ILE A 292 -8.73 19.57 10.27
N GLY A 293 -8.77 18.23 10.15
CA GLY A 293 -9.89 17.43 10.66
C GLY A 293 -10.14 17.62 12.17
N VAL A 294 -9.08 17.70 12.98
CA VAL A 294 -9.21 17.97 14.41
C VAL A 294 -9.72 19.39 14.66
N LEU A 295 -9.16 20.40 13.99
CA LEU A 295 -9.59 21.79 14.14
C LEU A 295 -11.06 21.99 13.72
N THR A 296 -11.49 21.36 12.62
CA THR A 296 -12.88 21.41 12.17
C THR A 296 -13.82 20.76 13.18
N SER A 297 -13.42 19.65 13.80
CA SER A 297 -14.19 18.99 14.86
C SER A 297 -14.34 19.87 16.12
N ILE A 298 -13.26 20.54 16.52
CA ILE A 298 -13.28 21.50 17.64
C ILE A 298 -14.20 22.69 17.30
N ALA A 299 -14.08 23.24 16.09
CA ALA A 299 -14.92 24.36 15.63
C ALA A 299 -16.40 23.97 15.58
N CYS A 300 -16.74 22.78 15.09
CA CYS A 300 -18.11 22.27 15.09
C CYS A 300 -18.65 22.09 16.52
N SER A 301 -17.82 21.59 17.43
CA SER A 301 -18.19 21.43 18.85
C SER A 301 -18.43 22.79 19.53
N ALA A 302 -17.58 23.78 19.24
CA ALA A 302 -17.73 25.14 19.74
C ALA A 302 -18.99 25.83 19.16
N ALA A 303 -19.25 25.65 17.87
CA ALA A 303 -20.45 26.17 17.22
C ALA A 303 -21.73 25.56 17.81
N ALA A 304 -21.74 24.25 18.08
CA ALA A 304 -22.87 23.58 18.74
C ALA A 304 -23.12 24.11 20.17
N ALA A 305 -22.06 24.52 20.88
CA ALA A 305 -22.17 25.12 22.21
C ALA A 305 -22.76 26.54 22.21
N LEU A 306 -22.67 27.26 21.08
CA LEU A 306 -23.19 28.63 20.92
C LEU A 306 -24.66 28.69 20.48
N LEU A 307 -25.29 27.55 20.17
CA LEU A 307 -26.70 27.52 19.80
C LEU A 307 -27.60 27.93 20.99
N PRO A 308 -28.68 28.71 20.77
CA PRO A 308 -29.56 29.24 21.81
C PRO A 308 -30.34 28.15 22.55
N ARG A 309 -30.33 28.20 23.89
CA ARG A 309 -30.64 27.11 24.84
C ARG A 309 -32.07 26.54 24.79
N GLU A 310 -32.96 27.11 23.99
CA GLU A 310 -34.40 26.85 24.05
C GLU A 310 -34.86 25.64 23.24
N GLU A 311 -34.02 25.07 22.37
CA GLU A 311 -34.38 23.88 21.60
C GLU A 311 -34.33 22.57 22.41
N PRO A 312 -35.24 21.61 22.14
CA PRO A 312 -35.20 20.29 22.76
C PRO A 312 -33.88 19.58 22.45
N TRP A 313 -33.34 18.91 23.47
CA TRP A 313 -31.99 18.32 23.47
C TRP A 313 -31.73 17.38 22.29
N ASN A 314 -32.77 16.68 21.81
CA ASN A 314 -32.69 15.74 20.69
C ASN A 314 -32.36 16.45 19.36
N THR A 315 -32.93 17.63 19.09
CA THR A 315 -32.70 18.37 17.84
C THR A 315 -31.28 18.90 17.76
N ARG A 316 -30.74 19.35 18.90
CA ARG A 316 -29.34 19.79 19.03
C ARG A 316 -28.35 18.67 18.78
N PHE A 317 -28.66 17.48 19.29
CA PHE A 317 -27.79 16.32 19.12
C PHE A 317 -27.77 15.83 17.67
N VAL A 318 -28.95 15.76 17.03
CA VAL A 318 -29.07 15.34 15.63
C VAL A 318 -28.41 16.35 14.68
N SER A 319 -28.67 17.65 14.85
CA SER A 319 -28.04 18.70 14.05
C SER A 319 -26.52 18.72 14.23
N GLY A 320 -26.03 18.62 15.47
CA GLY A 320 -24.61 18.51 15.76
C GLY A 320 -23.93 17.31 15.09
N LEU A 321 -24.58 16.14 15.12
CA LEU A 321 -24.08 14.94 14.43
C LEU A 321 -24.05 15.10 12.91
N ILE A 322 -25.08 15.71 12.31
CA ILE A 322 -25.13 15.96 10.87
C ILE A 322 -24.01 16.91 10.46
N VAL A 323 -23.81 18.02 11.18
CA VAL A 323 -22.73 18.98 10.90
C VAL A 323 -21.36 18.30 11.02
N LEU A 324 -21.15 17.47 12.04
CA LEU A 324 -19.89 16.75 12.23
C LEU A 324 -19.65 15.71 11.13
N ALA A 325 -20.70 14.99 10.70
CA ALA A 325 -20.61 14.04 9.60
C ALA A 325 -20.30 14.73 8.26
N VAL A 326 -20.95 15.86 7.97
CA VAL A 326 -20.68 16.65 6.75
C VAL A 326 -19.26 17.22 6.79
N ALA A 327 -18.84 17.79 7.91
CA ALA A 327 -17.48 18.31 8.08
C ALA A 327 -16.41 17.22 7.90
N TYR A 328 -16.66 16.02 8.43
CA TYR A 328 -15.79 14.86 8.24
C TYR A 328 -15.70 14.44 6.77
N LEU A 329 -16.85 14.33 6.08
CA LEU A 329 -16.90 13.97 4.66
C LEU A 329 -16.21 15.01 3.78
N VAL A 330 -16.41 16.31 4.05
CA VAL A 330 -15.75 17.40 3.31
C VAL A 330 -14.24 17.35 3.53
N THR A 331 -13.78 17.15 4.77
CA THR A 331 -12.34 17.03 5.07
C THR A 331 -11.72 15.83 4.36
N TYR A 332 -12.44 14.69 4.35
CA TYR A 332 -12.01 13.49 3.65
C TYR A 332 -11.93 13.70 2.13
N ALA A 333 -12.94 14.34 1.54
CA ALA A 333 -12.98 14.64 0.11
C ALA A 333 -11.85 15.60 -0.31
N ILE A 334 -11.61 16.66 0.49
CA ILE A 334 -10.49 17.57 0.29
C ILE A 334 -9.17 16.80 0.37
N GLY A 335 -8.97 15.98 1.41
CA GLY A 335 -7.76 15.17 1.55
C GLY A 335 -7.51 14.26 0.34
N ALA A 336 -8.56 13.64 -0.18
CA ALA A 336 -8.47 12.78 -1.35
C ALA A 336 -8.16 13.54 -2.65
N CYS A 337 -8.57 14.81 -2.79
CA CYS A 337 -8.25 15.65 -3.95
C CYS A 337 -6.75 15.98 -4.08
N PHE A 338 -6.02 15.99 -2.95
CA PHE A 338 -4.59 16.28 -2.88
C PHE A 338 -3.70 15.03 -2.97
N MET A 339 -4.28 13.83 -3.06
CA MET A 339 -3.50 12.60 -3.25
C MET A 339 -3.00 12.49 -4.69
N PRO A 340 -1.73 12.14 -4.93
CA PRO A 340 -1.19 11.93 -6.27
C PRO A 340 -1.82 10.71 -6.94
N ALA A 341 -1.86 10.68 -8.28
CA ALA A 341 -2.44 9.58 -9.06
C ALA A 341 -1.85 8.20 -8.70
N SER A 342 -0.54 8.13 -8.47
CA SER A 342 0.15 6.89 -8.08
C SER A 342 -0.37 6.29 -6.78
N PHE A 343 -0.87 7.12 -5.85
CA PHE A 343 -1.48 6.61 -4.61
C PHE A 343 -2.69 5.72 -4.91
N PHE A 344 -3.48 6.05 -5.94
CA PHE A 344 -4.66 5.27 -6.30
C PHE A 344 -4.30 3.92 -6.92
N GLU A 345 -3.18 3.85 -7.62
CA GLU A 345 -2.70 2.65 -8.32
C GLU A 345 -2.00 1.69 -7.35
N ASP A 346 -1.13 2.21 -6.49
CA ASP A 346 -0.26 1.40 -5.64
C ASP A 346 -1.00 0.86 -4.40
N PHE A 347 -1.88 1.65 -3.79
CA PHE A 347 -2.54 1.27 -2.54
C PHE A 347 -3.86 0.53 -2.76
N GLY A 348 -4.09 -0.56 -2.01
CA GLY A 348 -5.32 -1.36 -2.09
C GLY A 348 -6.61 -0.61 -1.72
N ALA A 349 -6.51 0.50 -0.97
CA ALA A 349 -7.62 1.42 -0.77
C ALA A 349 -7.92 2.25 -2.03
N GLY A 350 -6.87 2.71 -2.72
CA GLY A 350 -6.93 3.43 -3.98
C GLY A 350 -7.61 2.62 -5.09
N ARG A 351 -7.21 1.36 -5.28
CA ARG A 351 -7.83 0.45 -6.26
C ARG A 351 -9.31 0.16 -6.02
N ARG A 352 -9.79 0.27 -4.78
CA ARG A 352 -11.24 0.18 -4.48
C ARG A 352 -11.97 1.45 -4.91
N ILE A 353 -11.35 2.61 -4.72
CA ILE A 353 -11.90 3.90 -5.18
C ILE A 353 -11.93 3.95 -6.71
N MET A 354 -10.89 3.47 -7.41
CA MET A 354 -10.89 3.40 -8.89
C MET A 354 -12.02 2.52 -9.43
N ARG A 355 -12.28 1.36 -8.80
CA ARG A 355 -13.43 0.52 -9.15
C ARG A 355 -14.78 1.18 -8.90
N PHE A 356 -14.91 1.91 -7.79
CA PHE A 356 -16.14 2.66 -7.50
C PHE A 356 -16.36 3.83 -8.46
N ALA A 357 -15.27 4.48 -8.89
CA ALA A 357 -15.30 5.61 -9.83
C ALA A 357 -15.44 5.17 -11.31
N GLY A 358 -15.29 3.88 -11.61
CA GLY A 358 -15.32 3.35 -12.97
C GLY A 358 -14.21 3.94 -13.84
N THR A 359 -13.01 4.07 -13.29
CA THR A 359 -11.85 4.69 -13.95
C THR A 359 -10.74 3.70 -14.20
N GLY A 360 -10.08 3.81 -15.37
CA GLY A 360 -9.01 2.91 -15.77
C GLY A 360 -7.64 3.29 -15.20
N THR A 361 -7.44 4.57 -14.87
CA THR A 361 -6.15 5.12 -14.41
C THR A 361 -6.30 5.97 -13.15
N GLY A 362 -5.21 6.10 -12.39
CA GLY A 362 -5.19 6.95 -11.19
C GLY A 362 -5.45 8.43 -11.52
N GLU A 363 -5.03 8.90 -12.69
CA GLU A 363 -5.21 10.27 -13.15
C GLU A 363 -6.68 10.58 -13.48
N GLU A 364 -7.36 9.70 -14.21
CA GLU A 364 -8.79 9.83 -14.49
C GLU A 364 -9.61 9.80 -13.19
N THR A 365 -9.23 8.93 -12.25
CA THR A 365 -9.82 8.86 -10.91
C THR A 365 -9.67 10.19 -10.18
N GLN A 366 -8.47 10.78 -10.21
CA GLN A 366 -8.19 12.04 -9.54
C GLN A 366 -9.04 13.19 -10.10
N VAL A 367 -9.18 13.27 -11.43
CA VAL A 367 -10.01 14.30 -12.08
C VAL A 367 -11.49 14.13 -11.72
N LYS A 368 -12.04 12.92 -11.82
CA LYS A 368 -13.44 12.64 -11.43
C LYS A 368 -13.68 12.93 -9.95
N LEU A 369 -12.75 12.56 -9.07
CA LEU A 369 -12.87 12.81 -7.64
C LEU A 369 -12.86 14.31 -7.32
N ARG A 370 -12.00 15.09 -7.97
CA ARG A 370 -11.96 16.55 -7.85
C ARG A 370 -13.24 17.20 -8.32
N LEU A 371 -13.74 16.80 -9.49
CA LEU A 371 -14.99 17.34 -10.03
C LEU A 371 -16.17 17.02 -9.11
N THR A 372 -16.27 15.77 -8.63
CA THR A 372 -17.31 15.34 -7.69
C THR A 372 -17.24 16.10 -6.38
N THR A 373 -16.03 16.35 -5.85
CA THR A 373 -15.82 17.12 -4.63
C THR A 373 -16.23 18.58 -4.81
N ILE A 374 -15.90 19.20 -5.94
CA ILE A 374 -16.33 20.57 -6.26
C ILE A 374 -17.86 20.64 -6.35
N CYS A 375 -18.49 19.72 -7.07
CA CYS A 375 -19.96 19.65 -7.17
C CYS A 375 -20.62 19.47 -5.81
N ALA A 376 -20.05 18.64 -4.92
CA ALA A 376 -20.55 18.44 -3.58
C ALA A 376 -20.43 19.71 -2.72
N ILE A 377 -19.30 20.42 -2.80
CA ILE A 377 -19.09 21.69 -2.08
C ILE A 377 -20.07 22.76 -2.56
N VAL A 378 -20.25 22.90 -3.88
CA VAL A 378 -21.19 23.86 -4.47
C VAL A 378 -22.63 23.51 -4.07
N GLY A 379 -23.00 22.22 -4.13
CA GLY A 379 -24.31 21.74 -3.71
C GLY A 379 -24.60 22.01 -2.24
N LEU A 380 -23.64 21.76 -1.34
CA LEU A 380 -23.76 22.09 0.08
C LEU A 380 -23.90 23.60 0.32
N GLY A 381 -23.13 24.42 -0.41
CA GLY A 381 -23.25 25.88 -0.35
C GLY A 381 -24.62 26.38 -0.80
N PHE A 382 -25.17 25.80 -1.88
CA PHE A 382 -26.50 26.13 -2.39
C PHE A 382 -27.61 25.71 -1.41
N MET A 383 -27.50 24.52 -0.81
CA MET A 383 -28.44 24.07 0.22
C MET A 383 -28.40 24.97 1.47
N ALA A 384 -27.21 25.37 1.91
CA ALA A 384 -27.07 26.32 3.01
C ALA A 384 -27.69 27.68 2.68
N TYR A 385 -27.49 28.18 1.45
CA TYR A 385 -28.09 29.43 0.98
C TYR A 385 -29.63 29.38 0.95
N ILE A 386 -30.22 28.29 0.42
CA ILE A 386 -31.67 28.09 0.43
C ILE A 386 -32.20 28.07 1.87
N THR A 387 -31.49 27.38 2.77
CA THR A 387 -31.90 27.27 4.18
C THR A 387 -31.87 28.66 4.84
N MET A 388 -30.81 29.44 4.65
CA MET A 388 -30.73 30.79 5.21
C MET A 388 -31.82 31.73 4.66
N THR A 389 -32.09 31.68 3.36
CA THR A 389 -33.09 32.56 2.73
C THR A 389 -34.53 32.21 3.13
N THR A 390 -34.83 30.92 3.29
CA THR A 390 -36.16 30.49 3.77
C THR A 390 -36.40 30.86 5.24
N PHE A 391 -35.42 30.65 6.13
CA PHE A 391 -35.55 31.00 7.55
C PHE A 391 -35.48 32.50 7.83
N ALA A 392 -34.82 33.31 7.00
CA ALA A 392 -34.79 34.77 7.19
C ALA A 392 -36.13 35.47 6.87
N SER A 393 -37.07 34.75 6.23
CA SER A 393 -38.39 35.29 5.85
C SER A 393 -39.50 35.03 6.86
N HIS A 394 -39.21 34.24 7.90
CA HIS A 394 -40.08 33.94 9.03
C HIS A 394 -39.54 34.59 10.30
#